data_AF-A0A6V7IW07-F1
#
_entry.id   AF-A0A6V7IW07-F1
#
_cell.length_a   1.000
_cell.length_b   1.000
_cell.length_c   1.000
_cell.angle_alpha   90.00
_cell.angle_beta   90.00
_cell.angle_gamma   90.00
#
_symmetry.space_group_name_H-M   'P 1'
#
loop_
_entity.id
_entity.type
_entity.pdbx_description
1 polymer ?
#
loop_
_entity_poly.entity_id
_entity_poly.type
_entity_poly.pdbx_seq_one_letter_code
_entity_poly.pdbx_strand_id
1 'polypeptide(L)' 'LTPTYAVVILFTALIFPYLGDGPLWRDRVITESINCAQNGWINLLYINNYIHPLEQ' A
#
# COMPACT_ATOMS: atom_id res chain seq x y z
N LEU A 1 0.28 -1.34 17.08
CA LEU A 1 0.50 -0.50 15.88
C LEU A 1 0.43 -1.30 14.57
N THR A 2 0.92 -2.55 14.56
CA THR A 2 0.90 -3.49 13.44
C THR A 2 -0.49 -3.81 12.86
N PRO A 3 -1.51 -4.16 13.67
CA PRO A 3 -2.82 -4.52 13.11
C PRO A 3 -3.52 -3.32 12.48
N THR A 4 -3.38 -2.12 13.06
CA THR A 4 -3.89 -0.87 12.48
C THR A 4 -3.21 -0.53 11.15
N TYR A 5 -1.90 -0.76 11.04
CA TYR A 5 -1.17 -0.54 9.78
C TYR A 5 -1.57 -1.55 8.69
N ALA A 6 -1.83 -2.80 9.09
CA ALA A 6 -2.38 -3.85 8.22
C ALA A 6 -3.73 -3.47 7.62
N VAL A 7 -4.62 -2.98 8.46
CA VAL A 7 -5.96 -2.56 8.04
C VAL A 7 -5.87 -1.40 7.05
N VAL A 8 -4.99 -0.43 7.28
CA VAL A 8 -4.80 0.69 6.34
C VAL A 8 -4.30 0.20 4.99
N ILE A 9 -3.25 -0.64 4.94
CA ILE A 9 -2.71 -1.16 3.68
C ILE A 9 -3.75 -1.98 2.91
N LEU A 10 -4.47 -2.87 3.60
CA LEU A 10 -5.51 -3.68 2.98
C LEU A 10 -6.68 -2.81 2.48
N PHE A 11 -7.07 -1.80 3.25
CA PHE A 11 -8.10 -0.85 2.86
C PHE A 11 -7.68 -0.05 1.62
N THR A 12 -6.46 0.46 1.59
CA THR A 12 -5.93 1.23 0.45
C THR A 12 -5.69 0.38 -0.79
N ALA A 13 -5.33 -0.90 -0.64
CA ALA A 13 -5.09 -1.81 -1.75
C ALA A 13 -6.36 -2.45 -2.32
N LEU A 14 -7.36 -2.74 -1.48
CA LEU A 14 -8.54 -3.52 -1.87
C LEU A 14 -9.83 -2.71 -1.96
N ILE A 15 -10.00 -1.64 -1.17
CA ILE A 15 -11.27 -0.91 -1.07
C ILE A 15 -11.18 0.44 -1.78
N PHE A 16 -10.07 1.15 -1.58
CA PHE A 16 -9.79 2.45 -2.16
C PHE A 16 -9.86 2.53 -3.70
N PRO A 17 -9.39 1.53 -4.49
CA PRO A 17 -9.56 1.58 -5.95
C PRO A 17 -11.02 1.42 -6.41
N TYR A 18 -11.89 0.82 -5.61
CA TYR A 18 -13.32 0.63 -5.93
C TYR A 18 -14.25 1.72 -5.37
N LEU A 19 -13.72 2.63 -4.54
CA LEU A 19 -14.50 3.69 -3.90
C LEU A 19 -14.85 4.87 -4.83
N GLY A 20 -14.28 4.92 -6.03
CA GLY A 20 -14.52 6.02 -6.97
C GLY A 20 -14.31 5.60 -8.42
N ASP A 21 -15.07 6.22 -9.31
CA ASP A 21 -14.98 6.03 -10.75
C ASP A 21 -14.80 7.40 -11.43
N GLY A 22 -13.56 7.69 -11.84
CA GLY A 22 -13.22 8.91 -12.55
C GLY A 22 -11.86 8.82 -13.23
N PRO A 23 -11.61 9.58 -14.31
CA PRO A 23 -10.34 9.51 -15.06
C PRO A 23 -9.13 9.93 -14.21
N LEU A 24 -9.28 10.95 -13.36
CA LEU A 24 -8.26 11.35 -12.38
C LEU A 24 -8.10 10.33 -11.23
N TRP A 25 -9.19 9.64 -10.87
CA TRP A 25 -9.17 8.60 -9.85
C TRP A 25 -8.38 7.38 -10.32
N ARG A 26 -8.59 6.96 -11.57
CA ARG A 26 -7.81 5.87 -12.17
C ARG A 26 -6.32 6.19 -12.23
N ASP A 27 -5.96 7.40 -12.63
CA ASP A 27 -4.55 7.76 -12.80
C ASP A 27 -3.80 7.87 -11.47
N ARG A 28 -4.42 8.49 -10.45
CA ARG A 28 -3.81 8.70 -9.14
C ARG A 28 -4.04 7.53 -8.19
N VAL A 29 -5.30 7.18 -7.94
CA VAL A 29 -5.67 6.25 -6.85
C VAL A 29 -5.33 4.81 -7.19
N ILE A 30 -5.51 4.37 -8.44
CA ILE A 30 -5.15 3.00 -8.82
C ILE A 30 -3.63 2.82 -8.84
N THR A 31 -2.89 3.80 -9.36
CA THR A 31 -1.42 3.77 -9.35
C THR A 31 -0.87 3.70 -7.92
N GLU A 32 -1.36 4.56 -7.02
CA GLU A 32 -0.97 4.55 -5.61
C GLU A 32 -1.40 3.26 -4.90
N SER A 33 -2.60 2.74 -5.21
CA SER A 33 -3.09 1.46 -4.68
C SER A 33 -2.21 0.29 -5.11
N ILE A 34 -1.74 0.25 -6.37
CA ILE A 34 -0.86 -0.81 -6.87
C ILE A 34 0.51 -0.73 -6.20
N ASN A 35 1.09 0.46 -6.08
CA ASN A 35 2.35 0.66 -5.36
C ASN A 35 2.23 0.26 -3.88
N CYS A 36 1.13 0.65 -3.22
CA CYS A 36 0.87 0.27 -1.84
C CYS A 36 0.66 -1.25 -1.70
N ALA A 37 -0.01 -1.90 -2.65
CA ALA A 37 -0.16 -3.35 -2.67
C ALA A 37 1.17 -4.08 -2.91
N GLN A 38 2.07 -3.50 -3.72
CA GLN A 38 3.37 -4.09 -4.06
C GLN A 38 4.47 -3.85 -3.02
N ASN A 39 4.42 -2.77 -2.24
CA ASN A 39 5.45 -2.44 -1.25
C ASN A 39 4.93 -2.44 0.19
N GLY A 40 3.62 -2.32 0.39
CA GLY A 40 3.00 -2.28 1.72
C GLY A 40 3.20 -3.56 2.51
N TRP A 41 3.18 -4.73 1.86
CA TRP A 41 3.42 -6.02 2.53
C TRP A 41 4.85 -6.15 3.08
N ILE A 42 5.83 -5.49 2.47
CA ILE A 42 7.23 -5.45 2.94
C ILE A 42 7.31 -4.73 4.29
N ASN A 43 6.59 -3.60 4.41
CA ASN A 43 6.51 -2.84 5.65
C ASN A 43 5.64 -3.55 6.70
N LEU A 44 4.64 -4.32 6.27
CA LEU A 44 3.74 -5.09 7.13
C LEU A 44 4.44 -6.25 7.83
N LEU A 45 5.25 -6.99 7.08
CA LEU A 45 5.97 -8.15 7.57
C LEU A 45 7.28 -7.75 8.28
N TYR A 46 7.55 -6.45 8.45
CA TYR A 46 8.79 -5.90 9.01
C TYR A 46 10.08 -6.40 8.34
N ILE A 47 9.97 -6.98 7.15
CA ILE A 47 11.08 -7.49 6.34
C ILE A 47 11.78 -6.38 5.55
N ASN A 48 11.33 -5.12 5.66
CA ASN A 48 11.99 -3.97 5.06
C ASN A 48 13.50 -3.93 5.38
N ASN A 49 13.89 -4.31 6.60
CA ASN A 49 15.30 -4.41 7.05
C ASN A 49 16.11 -5.52 6.35
N TYR A 50 15.47 -6.56 5.82
CA TYR A 50 16.15 -7.65 5.10
C TYR A 50 16.35 -7.34 3.61
N ILE A 51 15.52 -6.44 3.07
CA ILE A 51 15.52 -6.09 1.63
C ILE A 51 16.34 -4.82 1.39
N HIS A 52 16.37 -3.88 2.34
CA HIS A 52 17.20 -2.67 2.30
C HIS A 52 18.04 -2.53 3.60
N PRO A 53 19.11 -3.32 3.78
CA PRO A 53 19.94 -3.26 4.98
C PRO A 53 20.85 -2.00 5.09
N LEU A 54 20.81 -1.06 4.14
CA LEU A 54 21.82 0.01 3.99
C LEU A 54 21.27 1.42 3.71
N GLU A 55 19.99 1.70 3.93
CA GLU A 55 19.48 3.07 3.90
C GLU A 55 18.63 3.33 5.16
N GLN A 56 19.32 3.64 6.26
CA GLN A 56 18.76 4.17 7.51
C GLN A 56 19.44 5.49 7.84
#